data_AF-A0A953W9Z5-F1
#
_entry.id   AF-A0A953W9Z5-F1
#
_cell.length_a   1.000
_cell.length_b   1.000
_cell.length_c   1.000
_cell.angle_alpha   90.00
_cell.angle_beta   90.00
_cell.angle_gamma   90.00
#
_symmetry.space_group_name_H-M   'P 1'
#
loop_
_entity.id
_entity.type
_entity.pdbx_description
1 polymer ?
#
loop_
_entity_poly.entity_id
_entity_poly.type
_entity_poly.pdbx_seq_one_letter_code
_entity_poly.pdbx_strand_id
1 'polypeptide(L)'
;MGSRSDWPTMEKAANLLAELKIPFEAKVVSAHRTPQRLYDYASGAAERGIKVIIAGAGGAAHLPGMAASMTTLPVIGVPVQSRALKGLDSLLSIVQMPAGVPVATMAIGEAGAANAGLFAAAIIALGDETAARRLAAWREKNTDAVPETVHVGRKDKFFPAAFSHGRFQEPRRYFSSATPPAAAPSIYR
;
A
#
# COMPACT_ATOMS: atom_id res chain seq x y z
N MET A 1 -6.01 11.99 9.41
CA MET A 1 -7.05 12.16 8.35
C MET A 1 -7.82 13.46 8.56
N GLY A 2 -8.42 14.01 7.50
CA GLY A 2 -9.09 15.31 7.50
C GLY A 2 -10.47 15.33 8.17
N SER A 3 -11.15 14.18 8.20
CA SER A 3 -12.49 14.01 8.73
C SER A 3 -12.66 12.65 9.39
N ARG A 4 -13.59 12.53 10.35
CA ARG A 4 -14.01 11.22 10.89
C ARG A 4 -14.62 10.32 9.82
N SER A 5 -15.25 10.90 8.79
CA SER A 5 -15.81 10.17 7.66
C SER A 5 -14.75 9.43 6.83
N ASP A 6 -13.48 9.80 6.95
CA ASP A 6 -12.38 9.15 6.24
C ASP A 6 -11.93 7.86 6.96
N TRP A 7 -12.35 7.64 8.21
CA TRP A 7 -11.90 6.51 9.05
C TRP A 7 -12.16 5.13 8.42
N PRO A 8 -13.33 4.82 7.82
CA PRO A 8 -13.56 3.52 7.19
C PRO A 8 -12.56 3.18 6.07
N THR A 9 -12.01 4.19 5.40
CA THR A 9 -10.91 4.01 4.46
C THR A 9 -9.58 3.87 5.20
N MET A 10 -9.28 4.80 6.10
CA MET A 10 -7.96 4.89 6.74
C MET A 10 -7.70 3.79 7.77
N GLU A 11 -8.73 3.14 8.31
CA GLU A 11 -8.58 1.97 9.20
C GLU A 11 -7.87 0.81 8.50
N LYS A 12 -7.91 0.73 7.15
CA LYS A 12 -7.17 -0.29 6.40
C LYS A 12 -5.66 -0.14 6.61
N ALA A 13 -5.16 1.09 6.71
CA ALA A 13 -3.76 1.35 7.04
C ALA A 13 -3.47 0.92 8.50
N ALA A 14 -4.35 1.30 9.43
CA ALA A 14 -4.20 0.99 10.86
C ALA A 14 -4.19 -0.53 11.12
N ASN A 15 -5.10 -1.27 10.49
CA ASN A 15 -5.20 -2.72 10.61
C ASN A 15 -3.94 -3.41 10.06
N LEU A 16 -3.40 -2.94 8.93
CA LEU A 16 -2.17 -3.46 8.35
C LEU A 16 -0.96 -3.21 9.26
N LEU A 17 -0.83 -2.00 9.80
CA LEU A 17 0.24 -1.68 10.76
C LEU A 17 0.10 -2.52 12.05
N ALA A 18 -1.13 -2.75 12.53
CA ALA A 18 -1.40 -3.61 13.67
C ALA A 18 -1.00 -5.08 13.40
N GLU A 19 -1.34 -5.64 12.23
CA GLU A 19 -0.94 -7.00 11.83
C GLU A 19 0.58 -7.14 11.80
N LEU A 20 1.28 -6.13 11.28
CA LEU A 20 2.74 -6.06 11.23
C LEU A 20 3.38 -5.67 12.58
N LYS A 21 2.56 -5.43 13.60
CA LYS A 21 2.99 -5.01 14.95
C LYS A 21 3.87 -3.76 14.92
N ILE A 22 3.51 -2.80 14.07
CA ILE A 22 4.13 -1.47 13.99
C ILE A 22 3.27 -0.51 14.81
N PRO A 23 3.82 0.12 15.87
CA PRO A 23 3.08 1.12 16.65
C PRO A 23 2.66 2.31 15.80
N PHE A 24 1.44 2.79 16.02
CA PHE A 24 0.92 3.97 15.34
C PHE A 24 -0.01 4.78 16.24
N GLU A 25 -0.25 6.03 15.86
CA GLU A 25 -1.32 6.86 16.39
C GLU A 25 -2.26 7.30 15.27
N ALA A 26 -3.55 7.45 15.58
CA ALA A 26 -4.56 7.90 14.63
C ALA A 26 -5.25 9.17 15.14
N LYS A 27 -5.23 10.24 14.34
CA LYS A 27 -5.85 11.53 14.70
C LYS A 27 -6.68 12.12 13.56
N VAL A 28 -7.70 12.88 13.95
CA VAL A 28 -8.46 13.76 13.04
C VAL A 28 -7.84 15.15 13.07
N VAL A 29 -7.27 15.54 11.94
CA VAL A 29 -6.52 16.78 11.72
C VAL A 29 -6.97 17.34 10.38
N SER A 30 -7.78 18.39 10.40
CA SER A 30 -8.33 19.00 9.19
C SER A 30 -7.45 20.16 8.75
N ALA A 31 -6.91 20.10 7.53
CA ALA A 31 -6.14 21.20 6.96
C ALA A 31 -6.93 22.52 6.92
N HIS A 32 -8.22 22.44 6.60
CA HIS A 32 -9.06 23.64 6.44
C HIS A 32 -9.73 24.11 7.73
N ARG A 33 -10.04 23.21 8.66
CA ARG A 33 -10.83 23.54 9.87
C ARG A 33 -9.99 23.64 11.14
N THR A 34 -8.82 22.99 11.16
CA THR A 34 -7.91 23.00 12.30
C THR A 34 -6.45 23.18 11.83
N PRO A 35 -6.12 24.25 11.09
CA PRO A 35 -4.79 24.43 10.50
C PRO A 35 -3.68 24.49 11.55
N GLN A 36 -3.90 25.13 12.71
CA GLN A 36 -2.91 25.15 13.80
C GLN A 36 -2.59 23.74 14.30
N ARG A 37 -3.62 22.89 14.48
CA ARG A 37 -3.41 21.48 14.87
C ARG A 37 -2.58 20.71 13.83
N LEU A 38 -2.76 21.01 12.54
CA LEU A 38 -1.94 20.41 11.50
C LEU A 38 -0.48 20.83 11.62
N TYR A 39 -0.25 22.14 11.78
CA TYR A 39 1.07 22.69 12.00
C TYR A 39 1.76 22.04 13.20
N ASP A 40 1.12 22.07 14.36
CA ASP A 40 1.68 21.51 15.61
C ASP A 40 1.96 20.01 15.46
N TYR A 41 1.04 19.26 14.85
CA TYR A 41 1.21 17.82 14.66
C TYR A 41 2.39 17.48 13.75
N ALA A 42 2.49 18.14 12.59
CA ALA A 42 3.50 17.83 11.57
C ALA A 42 4.89 18.32 11.97
N SER A 43 5.00 19.55 12.46
CA SER A 43 6.28 20.13 12.89
C SER A 43 6.88 19.41 14.10
N GLY A 44 6.05 19.04 15.09
CA GLY A 44 6.49 18.30 16.27
C GLY A 44 6.56 16.77 16.08
N ALA A 45 6.24 16.22 14.90
CA ALA A 45 6.16 14.77 14.71
C ALA A 45 7.50 14.05 14.94
N ALA A 46 8.60 14.62 14.42
CA ALA A 46 9.92 14.01 14.49
C ALA A 46 10.44 13.92 15.94
N GLU A 47 10.24 14.98 16.73
CA GLU A 47 10.62 15.04 18.15
C GLU A 47 9.89 14.00 19.00
N ARG A 48 8.65 13.66 18.62
CA ARG A 48 7.87 12.59 19.25
C ARG A 48 8.26 11.18 18.79
N GLY A 49 9.26 11.05 17.93
CA GLY A 49 9.76 9.77 17.43
C GLY A 49 8.97 9.17 16.25
N ILE A 50 8.02 9.92 15.66
CA ILE A 50 7.31 9.48 14.46
C ILE A 50 8.31 9.34 13.30
N LYS A 51 8.17 8.26 12.52
CA LYS A 51 9.06 7.98 11.38
C LYS A 51 8.43 8.27 10.03
N VAL A 52 7.11 8.09 9.91
CA VAL A 52 6.34 8.26 8.67
C VAL A 52 4.96 8.81 9.01
N ILE A 53 4.44 9.74 8.22
CA ILE A 53 3.06 10.24 8.34
C ILE A 53 2.21 9.66 7.21
N ILE A 54 1.09 9.01 7.55
CA ILE A 54 0.05 8.64 6.57
C ILE A 54 -1.10 9.63 6.68
N ALA A 55 -1.38 10.34 5.60
CA ALA A 55 -2.41 11.38 5.54
C ALA A 55 -3.50 11.04 4.51
N GLY A 56 -4.72 10.80 4.99
CA GLY A 56 -5.91 10.62 4.15
C GLY A 56 -6.79 11.87 4.09
N ALA A 57 -7.20 12.25 2.88
CA ALA A 57 -8.15 13.34 2.62
C ALA A 57 -8.87 13.17 1.27
N GLY A 58 -10.08 13.72 1.15
CA GLY A 58 -10.91 13.68 -0.07
C GLY A 58 -11.30 15.07 -0.56
N GLY A 59 -11.71 15.18 -1.83
CA GLY A 59 -12.05 16.44 -2.50
C GLY A 59 -10.81 17.28 -2.77
N ALA A 60 -10.83 18.55 -2.33
CA ALA A 60 -9.66 19.43 -2.29
C ALA A 60 -8.71 18.98 -1.16
N ALA A 61 -7.98 17.89 -1.42
CA ALA A 61 -7.33 17.07 -0.40
C ALA A 61 -5.96 17.62 0.05
N HIS A 62 -5.93 18.78 0.71
CA HIS A 62 -4.69 19.48 1.05
C HIS A 62 -3.89 18.90 2.23
N LEU A 63 -4.48 18.00 3.03
CA LEU A 63 -3.83 17.50 4.25
C LEU A 63 -2.44 16.89 4.02
N PRO A 64 -2.22 16.01 3.03
CA PRO A 64 -0.91 15.39 2.83
C PRO A 64 0.16 16.41 2.41
N GLY A 65 -0.15 17.27 1.43
CA GLY A 65 0.79 18.30 0.95
C GLY A 65 1.15 19.31 2.04
N MET A 66 0.17 19.77 2.81
CA MET A 66 0.42 20.68 3.94
C MET A 66 1.26 20.02 5.04
N ALA A 67 0.98 18.76 5.40
CA ALA A 67 1.82 18.03 6.35
C ALA A 67 3.26 17.93 5.86
N ALA A 68 3.48 17.57 4.58
CA ALA A 68 4.80 17.47 3.98
C ALA A 68 5.56 18.81 3.96
N SER A 69 4.85 19.92 3.83
CA SER A 69 5.48 21.26 3.87
C SER A 69 5.98 21.67 5.26
N MET A 70 5.56 20.97 6.32
CA MET A 70 5.82 21.31 7.72
C MET A 70 6.79 20.35 8.42
N THR A 71 7.27 19.31 7.73
CA THR A 71 8.10 18.27 8.32
C THR A 71 9.12 17.72 7.33
N THR A 72 10.23 17.21 7.82
CA THR A 72 11.22 16.47 7.01
C THR A 72 10.93 14.98 6.94
N LEU A 73 9.94 14.49 7.68
CA LEU A 73 9.52 13.09 7.65
C LEU A 73 8.85 12.74 6.31
N PRO A 74 8.99 11.49 5.82
CA PRO A 74 8.21 11.01 4.70
C PRO A 74 6.70 11.13 4.97
N VAL A 75 5.99 11.71 4.01
CA VAL A 75 4.52 11.80 4.03
C VAL A 75 3.94 10.94 2.91
N ILE A 76 3.03 10.04 3.29
CA ILE A 76 2.29 9.17 2.39
C ILE A 76 0.86 9.72 2.28
N GLY A 77 0.45 10.06 1.06
CA GLY A 77 -0.89 10.56 0.77
C GLY A 77 -1.84 9.45 0.33
N VAL A 78 -3.01 9.39 0.95
CA VAL A 78 -4.11 8.49 0.55
C VAL A 78 -5.28 9.33 0.02
N PRO A 79 -5.52 9.32 -1.29
CA PRO A 79 -6.71 9.95 -1.87
C PRO A 79 -7.98 9.21 -1.41
N VAL A 80 -8.78 9.86 -0.56
CA VAL A 80 -10.08 9.31 -0.14
C VAL A 80 -11.10 9.54 -1.25
N GLN A 81 -11.91 8.53 -1.56
CA GLN A 81 -12.86 8.60 -2.67
C GLN A 81 -13.92 9.68 -2.43
N SER A 82 -13.94 10.71 -3.28
CA SER A 82 -14.98 11.74 -3.28
C SER A 82 -16.27 11.24 -3.95
N ARG A 83 -17.41 11.83 -3.59
CA ARG A 83 -18.72 11.41 -4.11
C ARG A 83 -18.88 11.69 -5.61
N ALA A 84 -18.55 12.92 -6.02
CA ALA A 84 -18.80 13.43 -7.37
C ALA A 84 -17.77 12.93 -8.38
N LEU A 85 -16.48 13.03 -8.04
CA LEU A 85 -15.37 12.74 -8.96
C LEU A 85 -14.65 11.43 -8.66
N LYS A 86 -15.24 10.59 -7.79
CA LYS A 86 -14.74 9.25 -7.44
C LYS A 86 -13.27 9.26 -7.00
N GLY A 87 -12.83 10.34 -6.36
CA GLY A 87 -11.47 10.51 -5.87
C GLY A 87 -10.46 11.04 -6.88
N LEU A 88 -10.83 11.35 -8.13
CA LEU A 88 -9.90 11.97 -9.09
C LEU A 88 -9.43 13.34 -8.61
N ASP A 89 -10.35 14.16 -8.08
CA ASP A 89 -10.05 15.42 -7.40
C ASP A 89 -9.06 15.25 -6.25
N SER A 90 -9.26 14.21 -5.46
CA SER A 90 -8.48 13.88 -4.28
C SER A 90 -7.08 13.43 -4.71
N LEU A 91 -7.00 12.59 -5.75
CA LEU A 91 -5.75 12.11 -6.32
C LEU A 91 -4.91 13.28 -6.85
N LEU A 92 -5.49 14.12 -7.72
CA LEU A 92 -4.78 15.25 -8.31
C LEU A 92 -4.38 16.30 -7.27
N SER A 93 -5.20 16.50 -6.23
CA SER A 93 -4.86 17.40 -5.11
C SER A 93 -3.65 16.93 -4.29
N ILE A 94 -3.35 15.63 -4.31
CA ILE A 94 -2.29 15.03 -3.49
C ILE A 94 -1.03 14.76 -4.32
N VAL A 95 -1.16 14.20 -5.53
CA VAL A 95 -0.02 13.73 -6.32
C VAL A 95 0.73 14.85 -7.04
N GLN A 96 0.05 15.94 -7.40
CA GLN A 96 0.61 17.04 -8.19
C GLN A 96 1.36 18.08 -7.32
N MET A 97 2.11 17.61 -6.32
CA MET A 97 2.94 18.50 -5.52
C MET A 97 4.04 19.14 -6.40
N PRO A 98 4.34 20.44 -6.20
CA PRO A 98 5.48 21.07 -6.86
C PRO A 98 6.80 20.45 -6.38
N ALA A 99 7.86 20.58 -7.19
CA ALA A 99 9.19 20.14 -6.82
C ALA A 99 9.65 20.79 -5.51
N GLY A 100 10.25 20.00 -4.62
CA GLY A 100 10.77 20.43 -3.32
C GLY A 100 9.97 19.95 -2.10
N VAL A 101 8.68 19.63 -2.25
CA VAL A 101 7.83 19.17 -1.14
C VAL A 101 7.07 17.90 -1.55
N PRO A 102 7.72 16.72 -1.58
CA PRO A 102 7.13 15.50 -2.13
C PRO A 102 6.08 14.88 -1.21
N VAL A 103 5.09 14.21 -1.82
CA VAL A 103 4.16 13.30 -1.14
C VAL A 103 4.12 11.97 -1.89
N ALA A 104 4.37 10.87 -1.19
CA ALA A 104 4.24 9.53 -1.75
C ALA A 104 2.76 9.15 -1.85
N THR A 105 2.18 9.27 -3.05
CA THR A 105 0.72 9.11 -3.23
C THR A 105 0.35 7.67 -3.57
N MET A 106 -0.61 7.11 -2.85
CA MET A 106 -1.14 5.76 -3.09
C MET A 106 -2.40 5.79 -3.97
N ALA A 107 -2.93 4.59 -4.29
CA ALA A 107 -4.21 4.44 -4.98
C ALA A 107 -5.37 5.14 -4.24
N ILE A 108 -6.48 5.37 -4.93
CA ILE A 108 -7.69 5.93 -4.32
C ILE A 108 -8.34 4.89 -3.38
N GLY A 109 -8.81 5.34 -2.21
CA GLY A 109 -9.67 4.58 -1.31
C GLY A 109 -8.96 3.51 -0.49
N GLU A 110 -9.68 2.42 -0.18
CA GLU A 110 -9.26 1.38 0.76
C GLU A 110 -7.96 0.67 0.37
N ALA A 111 -7.80 0.35 -0.92
CA ALA A 111 -6.56 -0.23 -1.44
C ALA A 111 -5.37 0.72 -1.22
N GLY A 112 -5.58 2.02 -1.41
CA GLY A 112 -4.59 3.05 -1.13
C GLY A 112 -4.19 3.12 0.32
N ALA A 113 -5.17 3.05 1.23
CA ALA A 113 -4.90 3.04 2.67
C ALA A 113 -4.13 1.79 3.12
N ALA A 114 -4.53 0.59 2.65
CA ALA A 114 -3.79 -0.64 2.95
C ALA A 114 -2.33 -0.55 2.43
N ASN A 115 -2.15 -0.09 1.19
CA ASN A 115 -0.83 0.10 0.60
C ASN A 115 -0.01 1.19 1.30
N ALA A 116 -0.65 2.24 1.84
CA ALA A 116 0.05 3.24 2.65
C ALA A 116 0.61 2.62 3.94
N GLY A 117 -0.14 1.72 4.60
CA GLY A 117 0.34 0.96 5.74
C GLY A 117 1.54 0.07 5.39
N LEU A 118 1.45 -0.67 4.28
CA LEU A 118 2.56 -1.50 3.78
C LEU A 118 3.79 -0.67 3.38
N PHE A 119 3.59 0.48 2.74
CA PHE A 119 4.69 1.34 2.32
C PHE A 119 5.37 2.01 3.51
N ALA A 120 4.60 2.46 4.51
CA ALA A 120 5.16 2.92 5.78
C ALA A 120 5.97 1.83 6.49
N ALA A 121 5.45 0.59 6.51
CA ALA A 121 6.17 -0.56 7.06
C ALA A 121 7.49 -0.84 6.31
N ALA A 122 7.49 -0.72 4.99
CA ALA A 122 8.69 -0.89 4.17
C ALA A 122 9.74 0.19 4.47
N ILE A 123 9.33 1.45 4.66
CA ILE A 123 10.23 2.53 5.06
C ILE A 123 10.85 2.23 6.43
N ILE A 124 10.04 1.83 7.41
CA ILE A 124 10.51 1.51 8.77
C ILE A 124 11.46 0.30 8.75
N ALA A 125 11.16 -0.72 7.96
CA ALA A 125 11.96 -1.93 7.82
C ALA A 125 13.40 -1.68 7.34
N LEU A 126 13.69 -0.54 6.70
CA LEU A 126 15.06 -0.16 6.33
C LEU A 126 15.97 0.06 7.55
N GLY A 127 15.40 0.38 8.73
CA GLY A 127 16.13 0.60 9.97
C GLY A 127 15.71 -0.29 11.14
N ASP A 128 14.79 -1.23 10.92
CA ASP A 128 14.28 -2.16 11.93
C ASP A 128 14.19 -3.58 11.36
N GLU A 129 15.16 -4.43 11.71
CA GLU A 129 15.21 -5.83 11.25
C GLU A 129 13.99 -6.65 11.68
N THR A 130 13.39 -6.32 12.83
CA THR A 130 12.21 -7.04 13.31
C THR A 130 10.99 -6.69 12.46
N ALA A 131 10.82 -5.41 12.11
CA ALA A 131 9.82 -4.98 11.16
C ALA A 131 10.05 -5.60 9.76
N ALA A 132 11.31 -5.65 9.31
CA ALA A 132 11.69 -6.26 8.03
C ALA A 132 11.28 -7.74 7.95
N ARG A 133 11.56 -8.54 8.99
CA ARG A 133 11.14 -9.95 9.06
C ARG A 133 9.63 -10.12 9.01
N ARG A 134 8.88 -9.30 9.75
CA ARG A 134 7.40 -9.35 9.75
C ARG A 134 6.82 -9.00 8.39
N LEU A 135 7.36 -7.98 7.73
CA LEU A 135 6.94 -7.58 6.39
C LEU A 135 7.24 -8.68 5.35
N ALA A 136 8.40 -9.31 5.42
CA ALA A 136 8.77 -10.41 4.53
C ALA A 136 7.81 -11.61 4.70
N ALA A 137 7.59 -12.06 5.93
CA ALA A 137 6.64 -13.15 6.23
C ALA A 137 5.20 -12.80 5.81
N TRP A 138 4.78 -11.54 5.97
CA TRP A 138 3.48 -11.09 5.50
C TRP A 138 3.35 -11.20 3.98
N ARG A 139 4.40 -10.84 3.22
CA ARG A 139 4.41 -10.97 1.75
C ARG A 139 4.41 -12.42 1.28
N GLU A 140 5.17 -13.29 1.94
CA GLU A 140 5.18 -14.73 1.69
C GLU A 140 3.78 -15.32 1.88
N LYS A 141 3.16 -15.08 3.05
CA LYS A 141 1.77 -15.48 3.34
C LYS A 141 0.77 -15.02 2.28
N ASN A 142 0.89 -13.80 1.76
CA ASN A 142 -0.01 -13.31 0.70
C ASN A 142 0.24 -14.00 -0.63
N THR A 143 1.50 -14.33 -0.94
CA THR A 143 1.85 -15.08 -2.15
C THR A 143 1.23 -16.48 -2.08
N ASP A 144 1.37 -17.16 -0.95
CA ASP A 144 0.82 -18.50 -0.72
C ASP A 144 -0.72 -18.52 -0.75
N ALA A 145 -1.37 -17.40 -0.45
CA ALA A 145 -2.82 -17.26 -0.48
C ALA A 145 -3.40 -17.09 -1.89
N VAL A 146 -2.57 -16.84 -2.91
CA VAL A 146 -3.03 -16.71 -4.30
C VAL A 146 -3.28 -18.11 -4.87
N PRO A 147 -4.52 -18.43 -5.29
CA PRO A 147 -4.81 -19.73 -5.87
C PRO A 147 -4.14 -19.88 -7.24
N GLU A 148 -3.57 -21.06 -7.52
CA GLU A 148 -2.96 -21.37 -8.83
C GLU A 148 -3.98 -21.46 -9.96
N THR A 149 -5.22 -21.83 -9.65
CA THR A 149 -6.28 -22.01 -10.64
C THR A 149 -7.59 -21.38 -10.18
N VAL A 150 -8.35 -20.85 -11.14
CA VAL A 150 -9.71 -20.40 -10.92
C VAL A 150 -10.63 -21.58 -11.24
N HIS A 151 -11.32 -22.12 -10.24
CA HIS A 151 -12.36 -23.11 -10.51
C HIS A 151 -13.58 -22.42 -11.14
N VAL A 152 -13.78 -22.64 -12.44
CA VAL A 152 -15.00 -22.23 -13.14
C VAL A 152 -16.05 -23.33 -12.95
N GLY A 153 -16.87 -23.21 -11.91
CA GLY A 153 -17.96 -24.14 -11.59
C GLY A 153 -18.56 -23.88 -10.22
N ARG A 154 -19.90 -23.95 -10.11
CA ARG A 154 -20.67 -23.61 -8.90
C ARG A 154 -20.06 -24.22 -7.63
N LYS A 155 -20.03 -23.42 -6.55
CA LYS A 155 -19.71 -23.83 -5.17
C LYS A 155 -20.77 -24.79 -4.60
N ASP A 156 -21.11 -25.88 -5.28
CA ASP A 156 -22.03 -26.88 -4.74
C ASP A 156 -21.69 -28.26 -5.31
N LYS A 157 -21.43 -29.19 -4.38
CA LYS A 157 -21.25 -30.64 -4.56
C LYS A 157 -19.80 -31.11 -4.72
N PHE A 158 -19.22 -31.43 -3.56
CA PHE A 158 -18.28 -32.54 -3.41
C PHE A 158 -18.79 -33.75 -4.22
N PHE A 159 -18.03 -34.19 -5.21
CA PHE A 159 -18.13 -35.53 -5.78
C PHE A 159 -16.86 -36.29 -5.37
N PRO A 160 -16.98 -37.47 -4.75
CA PRO A 160 -15.81 -38.27 -4.43
C PRO A 160 -15.17 -38.75 -5.73
N ALA A 161 -13.85 -38.57 -5.85
CA ALA A 161 -13.08 -39.04 -6.99
C ALA A 161 -13.07 -40.57 -7.01
N ALA A 162 -13.89 -41.18 -7.87
CA ALA A 162 -13.69 -42.54 -8.32
C ALA A 162 -12.61 -42.53 -9.40
N PHE A 163 -11.35 -42.78 -9.01
CA PHE A 163 -10.30 -43.11 -9.96
C PHE A 163 -10.57 -44.50 -10.53
N SER A 164 -10.92 -44.58 -11.83
CA SER A 164 -10.73 -45.80 -12.62
C SER A 164 -9.92 -45.49 -13.89
N HIS A 165 -8.68 -45.95 -13.86
CA HIS A 165 -7.81 -46.38 -14.95
C HIS A 165 -8.25 -46.10 -16.40
N GLY A 166 -7.54 -45.17 -17.05
CA GLY A 166 -7.55 -44.98 -18.50
C GLY A 166 -6.25 -44.36 -18.99
N ARG A 167 -5.48 -45.11 -19.79
CA ARG A 167 -4.13 -44.85 -20.29
C ARG A 167 -3.90 -43.42 -20.81
N PHE A 168 -2.90 -42.74 -20.24
CA PHE A 168 -2.25 -41.58 -20.86
C PHE A 168 -1.43 -42.04 -22.08
N GLN A 169 -1.78 -41.58 -23.28
CA GLN A 169 -0.83 -41.51 -24.39
C GLN A 169 -0.22 -40.09 -24.41
N GLU A 170 1.10 -40.00 -24.30
CA GLU A 170 1.85 -38.74 -24.43
C GLU A 170 1.76 -38.17 -25.86
N PRO A 171 1.61 -36.86 -26.04
CA PRO A 171 2.00 -36.20 -27.28
C PRO A 171 3.43 -35.65 -27.19
N ARG A 172 4.19 -36.04 -28.21
CA ARG A 172 5.58 -35.75 -28.56
C ARG A 172 6.11 -34.35 -28.18
N ARG A 173 7.32 -34.37 -27.61
CA ARG A 173 8.22 -33.21 -27.47
C ARG A 173 8.58 -32.61 -28.83
N TYR A 174 8.33 -31.32 -29.03
CA TYR A 174 9.06 -30.51 -30.00
C TYR A 174 10.16 -29.75 -29.26
N PHE A 175 11.39 -30.28 -29.33
CA PHE A 175 12.59 -29.49 -29.06
C PHE A 175 12.90 -28.70 -30.34
N SER A 176 12.89 -27.37 -30.26
CA SER A 176 13.60 -26.51 -31.21
C SER A 176 14.67 -25.77 -30.43
N SER A 177 15.91 -26.05 -30.79
CA SER A 177 17.14 -25.42 -30.31
C SER A 177 17.12 -23.91 -30.60
N ALA A 178 17.14 -23.10 -29.55
CA ALA A 178 17.50 -21.69 -29.64
C ALA A 178 18.62 -21.42 -28.61
N THR A 179 19.80 -21.08 -29.15
CA THR A 179 21.00 -20.66 -28.43
C THR A 179 20.72 -19.35 -27.67
N PRO A 180 21.11 -19.20 -26.39
CA PRO A 180 20.94 -17.94 -25.67
C PRO A 180 21.95 -16.88 -26.15
N PRO A 181 21.57 -15.59 -26.27
CA PRO A 181 22.53 -14.53 -26.54
C PRO A 181 23.40 -14.21 -25.30
N ALA A 182 24.63 -13.79 -25.58
CA ALA A 182 25.69 -13.54 -24.61
C ALA A 182 25.37 -12.41 -23.61
N ALA A 183 25.90 -12.56 -22.39
CA ALA A 183 25.77 -11.61 -21.29
C ALA A 183 26.43 -10.26 -21.59
N ALA A 184 25.70 -9.17 -21.34
CA ALA A 184 26.24 -7.81 -21.32
C ALA A 184 26.93 -7.52 -19.96
N PRO A 185 28.06 -6.80 -19.94
CA PRO A 185 28.77 -6.49 -18.70
C PRO A 185 28.05 -5.42 -17.85
N SER A 186 28.09 -5.66 -16.55
CA SER A 186 27.59 -4.80 -15.47
C SER A 186 28.26 -3.42 -15.49
N ILE A 187 27.45 -2.37 -15.60
CA ILE A 187 27.83 -0.97 -15.44
C ILE A 187 27.08 -0.37 -14.25
N TYR A 188 27.52 -0.71 -13.03
CA TYR A 188 27.31 0.12 -11.85
C TYR A 188 28.58 0.06 -10.98
N ARG A 189 29.23 1.22 -10.87
CA ARG A 189 30.16 1.61 -9.80
C ARG A 189 29.46 2.70 -8.98
#